data_AF-A0A4U9WQ29-F1
#
_entry.id   AF-A0A4U9WQ29-F1
#
_cell.length_a   1.000
_cell.length_b   1.000
_cell.length_c   1.000
_cell.angle_alpha   90.00
_cell.angle_beta   90.00
_cell.angle_gamma   90.00
#
_symmetry.space_group_name_H-M   'P 1'
#
loop_
_entity.id
_entity.type
_entity.pdbx_description
1 polymer ?
#
loop_
_entity_poly.entity_id
_entity_poly.type
_entity_poly.pdbx_seq_one_letter_code
_entity_poly.pdbx_strand_id
1 'polypeptide(L)' 'MWQNSASALLGLQPEDWLDMAEPVNIPGTSDQYPNWRRKLSQTLEAMFDDA' A
#
# COMPACT_ATOMS: atom_id res chain seq x y z
N MET A 1 -12.06 12.18 0.08
CA MET A 1 -12.27 13.17 1.16
C MET A 1 -10.99 13.56 1.90
N TRP A 2 -9.79 13.11 1.51
CA TRP A 2 -8.54 13.35 2.27
C TRP A 2 -7.53 14.29 1.59
N GLN A 3 -7.74 14.65 0.32
CA GLN A 3 -6.80 15.49 -0.45
C GLN A 3 -6.93 17.01 -0.16
N ASN A 4 -7.88 17.43 0.68
CA ASN A 4 -8.16 18.85 0.96
C ASN A 4 -7.60 19.32 2.33
N SER A 5 -6.49 18.75 2.76
CA SER A 5 -5.77 19.19 3.97
C SER A 5 -4.87 20.39 3.65
N ALA A 6 -4.64 21.26 4.65
CA ALA A 6 -3.63 22.33 4.56
C ALA A 6 -2.18 21.82 4.74
N SER A 7 -1.98 20.50 4.88
CA SER A 7 -0.67 19.86 4.95
C SER A 7 0.13 20.12 3.66
N ALA A 8 1.37 20.59 3.81
CA ALA A 8 2.25 20.87 2.67
C ALA A 8 2.74 19.61 1.93
N LEU A 9 2.72 18.45 2.59
CA LEU A 9 3.14 17.17 2.03
C LEU A 9 2.03 16.14 2.20
N LEU A 10 1.85 15.32 1.17
CA LEU A 10 0.92 14.20 1.14
C LEU A 10 1.71 12.94 0.75
N GLY A 11 1.59 11.88 1.56
CA GLY A 11 2.08 10.55 1.23
C GLY A 11 0.90 9.67 0.84
N LEU A 12 1.01 8.97 -0.28
CA LEU A 12 0.04 7.98 -0.73
C LEU A 12 0.72 6.62 -0.81
N GLN A 13 0.00 5.58 -0.39
CA GLN A 13 0.48 4.21 -0.45
C GLN A 13 0.06 3.55 -1.78
N PRO A 14 0.98 2.94 -2.54
CA PRO A 14 0.64 2.25 -3.79
C PRO A 14 -0.37 1.11 -3.60
N GLU A 15 -0.43 0.52 -2.40
CA GLU A 15 -1.44 -0.46 -2.02
C GLU A 15 -2.88 0.03 -2.21
N ASP A 16 -3.13 1.31 -1.93
CA ASP A 16 -4.45 1.92 -2.07
C ASP A 16 -4.82 2.08 -3.54
N TRP A 17 -3.84 2.24 -4.43
CA TRP A 17 -4.06 2.34 -5.88
C TRP A 17 -4.38 0.97 -6.49
N LEU A 18 -3.77 -0.07 -5.93
CA LEU A 18 -3.90 -1.46 -6.37
C LEU A 18 -5.02 -2.23 -5.65
N ASP A 19 -5.84 -1.55 -4.85
CA ASP A 19 -6.95 -2.10 -4.05
C ASP A 19 -6.55 -3.35 -3.23
N MET A 20 -5.37 -3.29 -2.58
CA MET A 20 -4.83 -4.43 -1.85
C MET A 20 -5.38 -4.52 -0.43
N ALA A 21 -6.20 -5.54 -0.16
CA ALA A 21 -6.85 -5.72 1.15
C ALA A 21 -5.92 -6.25 2.26
N GLU A 22 -4.82 -6.92 1.92
CA GLU A 22 -3.96 -7.57 2.92
C GLU A 22 -2.89 -6.63 3.48
N PRO A 23 -2.71 -6.53 4.82
CA PRO A 23 -1.71 -5.66 5.41
C PRO A 23 -0.28 -6.19 5.21
N VAL A 24 0.69 -5.29 5.07
CA VAL A 24 2.12 -5.68 5.03
C VAL A 24 2.66 -6.12 6.41
N ASN A 25 2.04 -5.65 7.48
CA ASN A 25 2.45 -5.91 8.87
C ASN A 25 1.25 -5.87 9.82
N ILE A 26 1.18 -6.82 10.74
CA ILE A 26 0.25 -6.84 11.87
C ILE A 26 1.07 -6.70 13.17
N PRO A 27 1.05 -5.54 13.85
CA PRO A 27 1.81 -5.33 15.07
C PRO A 27 1.49 -6.37 16.15
N GLY A 28 2.52 -6.81 16.87
CA GLY A 28 2.37 -7.81 17.94
C GLY A 28 2.34 -9.27 17.47
N THR A 29 2.63 -9.54 16.20
CA THR A 29 2.76 -10.91 15.65
C THR A 29 4.20 -11.22 15.23
N SER A 30 4.59 -12.49 15.33
CA SER A 30 5.88 -13.01 14.82
C SER A 30 5.61 -14.12 13.80
N ASP A 31 5.07 -15.24 14.27
CA ASP A 31 4.89 -16.45 13.47
C ASP A 31 3.42 -16.63 13.02
N GLN A 32 2.53 -15.78 13.53
CA GLN A 32 1.09 -15.80 13.24
C GLN A 32 0.74 -15.16 11.89
N TYR A 33 1.61 -14.30 11.37
CA TYR A 33 1.40 -13.62 10.10
C TYR A 33 2.75 -13.44 9.37
N PRO A 34 2.82 -13.58 8.04
CA PRO A 34 4.04 -13.36 7.28
C PRO A 34 4.36 -11.87 7.12
N ASN A 35 4.65 -11.18 8.23
CA ASN A 35 5.01 -9.76 8.26
C ASN A 35 6.20 -9.48 7.33
N TRP A 36 6.16 -8.33 6.65
CA TRP A 36 7.26 -7.81 5.80
C TRP A 36 7.60 -8.67 4.58
N ARG A 37 6.74 -9.63 4.22
CA ARG A 37 6.96 -10.54 3.08
C ARG A 37 6.00 -10.30 1.92
N ARG A 38 4.89 -9.60 2.15
CA ARG A 38 3.85 -9.34 1.15
C ARG A 38 4.34 -8.32 0.11
N LYS A 39 4.43 -8.75 -1.15
CA LYS A 39 4.75 -7.90 -2.31
C LYS A 39 3.49 -7.18 -2.83
N LEU A 40 3.69 -6.13 -3.62
CA LEU A 40 2.59 -5.52 -4.39
C LEU A 40 2.02 -6.52 -5.41
N SER A 41 0.74 -6.35 -5.76
CA SER A 41 0.02 -7.25 -6.68
C SER A 41 0.43 -7.09 -8.14
N GLN A 42 1.09 -5.98 -8.49
CA GLN A 42 1.52 -5.64 -9.85
C GLN A 42 2.98 -5.19 -9.88
N THR A 43 3.59 -5.22 -11.07
CA THR A 43 4.92 -4.62 -11.29
C THR A 43 4.80 -3.10 -11.42
N LEU A 44 5.94 -2.41 -11.38
CA LEU A 44 5.95 -0.95 -11.55
C LEU A 44 5.46 -0.53 -12.93
N GLU A 45 5.81 -1.28 -13.98
CA GLU A 45 5.42 -1.01 -15.35
C GLU A 45 3.91 -1.13 -15.52
N ALA A 46 3.31 -2.25 -15.06
CA ALA A 46 1.88 -2.48 -15.14
C ALA A 46 1.08 -1.44 -14.33
N MET A 47 1.58 -1.03 -13.17
CA MET A 47 0.93 -0.03 -12.30
C MET A 47 0.79 1.35 -12.95
N PHE A 48 1.61 1.68 -13.95
CA PHE A 48 1.56 2.97 -14.65
C PHE A 48 1.06 2.87 -16.11
N ASP A 49 0.66 1.68 -16.57
CA ASP A 49 0.21 1.43 -17.95
C ASP A 49 -1.34 1.48 -18.09
N ASP A 50 -2.07 1.80 -17.02
CA ASP A 50 -3.50 2.11 -17.06
C ASP A 50 -3.71 3.52 -17.70
N ALA A 51 -3.66 3.57 -19.03
CA ALA A 51 -3.95 4.75 -19.86
C ALA A 51 -5.28 4.61 -20.63
#